data_AF-A0A2T7V7Z8-F1
#
_entry.id   AF-A0A2T7V7Z8-F1
#
_cell.length_a   1.000
_cell.length_b   1.000
_cell.length_c   1.000
_cell.angle_alpha   90.00
_cell.angle_beta   90.00
_cell.angle_gamma   90.00
#
_symmetry.space_group_name_H-M   'P 1'
#
loop_
_entity.id
_entity.type
_entity.pdbx_description
1 polymer ?
#
loop_
_entity_poly.entity_id
_entity_poly.type
_entity_poly.pdbx_seq_one_letter_code
_entity_poly.pdbx_strand_id
1 'polypeptide(L)'
;MVEGPQAVVRARYVGNCLRELDRFLGVLLDVTCLVPRPRLLTLKPDTATRIAVYGADGWDMRPAQRRLRALERSRLCLLHDAGRVGSGDAPQARWLTSGWRDAGSPDLRRYAIGAQLRPSALHLHDIAGFYAGLGDRIVRSSPDS
;
A
#
# COMPACT_ATOMS: atom_id res chain seq x y z
N MET A 1 -13.12 -16.37 -19.51
CA MET A 1 -11.76 -16.93 -19.62
C MET A 1 -11.23 -17.19 -18.22
N VAL A 2 -10.98 -18.44 -17.88
CA VAL A 2 -10.31 -18.81 -16.61
C VAL A 2 -8.83 -18.48 -16.80
N GLU A 3 -8.25 -17.67 -15.92
CA GLU A 3 -6.82 -17.37 -15.99
C GLU A 3 -6.00 -18.64 -15.78
N GLY A 4 -4.94 -18.83 -16.57
CA GLY A 4 -4.08 -20.00 -16.43
C GLY A 4 -3.33 -20.03 -15.09
N PRO A 5 -2.85 -21.20 -14.63
CA PRO A 5 -2.18 -21.36 -13.33
C PRO A 5 -1.04 -20.37 -13.06
N GLN A 6 -0.30 -19.99 -14.11
CA GLN A 6 0.81 -19.03 -14.02
C GLN A 6 0.35 -17.61 -13.61
N ALA A 7 -0.81 -17.17 -14.07
CA ALA A 7 -1.34 -15.84 -13.74
C ALA A 7 -1.73 -15.77 -12.25
N VAL A 8 -2.33 -16.84 -11.73
CA VAL A 8 -2.68 -16.98 -10.30
C VAL A 8 -1.42 -16.98 -9.43
N VAL A 9 -0.40 -17.75 -9.80
CA VAL A 9 0.88 -17.79 -9.08
C VAL A 9 1.53 -16.41 -9.07
N ARG A 10 1.57 -15.73 -10.22
CA ARG A 10 2.11 -14.38 -10.32
C ARG A 10 1.34 -13.39 -9.45
N ALA A 11 0.01 -13.42 -9.48
CA ALA A 11 -0.81 -12.52 -8.67
C ALA A 11 -0.49 -12.67 -7.17
N ARG A 12 -0.47 -13.92 -6.69
CA ARG A 12 -0.13 -14.22 -5.28
C ARG A 12 1.30 -13.83 -4.93
N TYR A 13 2.26 -14.07 -5.82
CA TYR A 13 3.64 -13.67 -5.63
C TYR A 13 3.75 -12.15 -5.44
N VAL A 14 3.15 -11.36 -6.36
CA VAL A 14 3.15 -9.90 -6.24
C VAL A 14 2.44 -9.45 -4.96
N GLY A 15 1.28 -10.04 -4.64
CA GLY A 15 0.55 -9.75 -3.41
C GLY A 15 1.39 -10.00 -2.15
N ASN A 16 2.19 -11.07 -2.13
CA ASN A 16 3.13 -11.36 -1.05
C ASN A 16 4.25 -10.32 -0.96
N CYS A 17 4.87 -9.95 -2.10
CA CYS A 17 5.90 -8.91 -2.11
C CYS A 17 5.38 -7.58 -1.55
N LEU A 18 4.15 -7.18 -1.91
CA LEU A 18 3.51 -5.98 -1.35
C LEU A 18 3.28 -6.09 0.16
N ARG A 19 2.87 -7.27 0.64
CA ARG A 19 2.71 -7.52 2.08
C ARG A 19 4.03 -7.39 2.84
N GLU A 20 5.12 -7.92 2.28
CA GLU A 20 6.44 -7.82 2.92
C GLU A 20 6.98 -6.40 2.91
N LEU A 21 6.75 -5.61 1.85
CA LEU A 21 7.08 -4.18 1.84
C LEU A 21 6.31 -3.41 2.91
N ASP A 22 5.01 -3.68 3.06
CA ASP A 22 4.19 -3.04 4.09
C ASP A 22 4.65 -3.44 5.50
N ARG A 23 5.00 -4.71 5.71
CA ARG A 23 5.57 -5.20 6.97
C ARG A 23 6.91 -4.54 7.28
N PHE A 24 7.80 -4.44 6.30
CA PHE A 24 9.08 -3.76 6.45
C PHE A 24 8.89 -2.30 6.84
N LEU A 25 7.98 -1.58 6.18
CA LEU A 25 7.64 -0.21 6.53
C LEU A 25 7.09 -0.11 7.96
N GLY A 26 6.25 -1.05 8.38
CA GLY A 26 5.79 -1.16 9.76
C GLY A 26 6.96 -1.29 10.75
N VAL A 27 7.91 -2.19 10.51
CA VAL A 27 9.09 -2.33 11.36
C VAL A 27 9.92 -1.05 11.36
N LEU A 28 10.14 -0.43 10.20
CA LEU A 28 10.88 0.81 10.10
C LEU A 28 10.26 1.90 10.98
N LEU A 29 8.93 2.06 10.90
CA LEU A 29 8.19 3.01 11.73
C LEU A 29 8.30 2.70 13.24
N ASP A 30 8.44 1.43 13.63
CA ASP A 30 8.61 1.04 15.04
C ASP A 30 10.01 1.42 15.54
N VAL A 31 11.05 1.17 14.73
CA VAL A 31 12.44 1.45 15.15
C VAL A 31 12.79 2.94 15.12
N THR A 32 12.20 3.73 14.24
CA THR A 32 12.44 5.19 14.17
C THR A 32 11.59 6.00 15.14
N CYS A 33 10.60 5.40 15.79
CA CYS A 33 9.75 6.08 16.76
C CYS A 33 10.45 6.12 18.14
N LEU A 34 11.37 7.08 18.33
CA LEU A 34 12.18 7.21 19.55
C LEU A 34 11.37 7.54 20.82
N VAL A 35 10.19 8.15 20.67
CA VAL A 35 9.30 8.48 21.79
C VAL A 35 8.18 7.45 21.87
N PRO A 36 7.95 6.81 23.04
CA PRO A 36 6.77 5.96 23.25
C PRO A 36 5.51 6.77 22.95
N ARG A 37 4.79 6.42 21.89
CA ARG A 37 3.53 7.09 21.54
C ARG A 37 2.37 6.22 22.05
N PRO A 38 1.65 6.60 23.12
CA PRO A 38 0.63 5.77 23.76
C PRO A 38 -0.47 5.30 22.80
N ARG A 39 -0.76 6.09 21.76
CA ARG A 39 -1.75 5.77 20.70
C ARG A 39 -1.36 4.56 19.83
N LEU A 40 -0.08 4.20 19.75
CA LEU A 40 0.41 3.03 19.03
C LEU A 40 0.47 1.77 19.90
N LEU A 41 0.37 1.92 21.23
CA LEU A 41 0.48 0.84 22.19
C LEU A 41 -0.86 0.13 22.48
N THR A 42 -1.98 0.77 22.19
CA THR A 42 -3.34 0.28 22.54
C THR A 42 -4.10 -0.35 21.38
N LEU A 43 -3.66 -0.11 20.14
CA LEU A 43 -4.22 -0.68 18.91
C LEU A 43 -3.03 -1.08 18.07
N LYS A 44 -2.99 -2.28 17.48
CA LYS A 44 -1.96 -2.67 16.50
C LYS A 44 -2.42 -2.12 15.14
N PRO A 45 -2.14 -0.84 14.81
CA PRO A 45 -2.82 -0.17 13.72
C PRO A 45 -2.20 -0.65 12.40
N ASP A 46 -2.97 -0.61 11.31
CA ASP A 46 -2.41 -0.83 9.97
C ASP A 46 -1.30 0.21 9.66
N THR A 47 -0.41 -0.11 8.73
CA THR A 47 0.74 0.76 8.37
C THR A 47 0.29 2.17 7.95
N ALA A 48 -0.86 2.26 7.27
CA ALA A 48 -1.48 3.53 6.87
C ALA A 48 -1.94 4.39 8.06
N THR A 49 -2.36 3.78 9.15
CA THR A 49 -2.78 4.47 10.37
C THR A 49 -1.54 4.84 11.19
N ARG A 50 -0.53 3.97 11.22
CA ARG A 50 0.73 4.21 11.94
C ARG A 50 1.49 5.40 11.39
N ILE A 51 1.55 5.57 10.06
CA ILE A 51 2.25 6.70 9.46
C ILE A 51 1.62 8.05 9.82
N ALA A 52 0.32 8.10 10.18
CA ALA A 52 -0.35 9.33 10.64
C ALA A 52 0.34 10.01 11.82
N VAL A 53 1.02 9.23 12.64
CA VAL A 53 1.75 9.71 13.81
C VAL A 53 2.90 10.65 13.42
N TYR A 54 3.53 10.43 12.26
CA TYR A 54 4.59 11.27 11.70
C TYR A 54 4.05 12.55 11.03
N GLY A 55 2.73 12.69 10.90
CA GLY A 55 2.11 13.93 10.41
C GLY A 55 2.22 15.10 11.39
N ALA A 56 2.57 14.84 12.66
CA ALA A 56 2.81 15.89 13.65
C ALA A 56 4.10 16.69 13.36
N ASP A 57 5.00 16.15 12.54
CA ASP A 57 6.32 16.71 12.26
C ASP A 57 6.33 17.59 10.98
N GLY A 58 5.17 18.17 10.64
CA GLY A 58 5.02 19.14 9.53
C GLY A 58 4.84 18.54 8.12
N TRP A 59 4.83 17.22 7.98
CA TRP A 59 4.62 16.54 6.70
C TRP A 59 3.13 16.16 6.51
N ASP A 60 2.50 16.56 5.39
CA ASP A 60 1.17 16.06 5.03
C ASP A 60 1.22 14.59 4.62
N MET A 61 0.79 13.77 5.57
CA MET A 61 0.75 12.31 5.48
C MET A 61 -0.47 11.78 4.74
N ARG A 62 -1.53 12.59 4.58
CA ARG A 62 -2.84 12.12 4.07
C ARG A 62 -2.74 11.47 2.69
N PRO A 63 -1.96 11.98 1.72
CA PRO A 63 -1.78 11.31 0.43
C PRO A 63 -1.12 9.93 0.58
N ALA A 64 -0.08 9.82 1.42
CA ALA A 64 0.60 8.55 1.67
C ALA A 64 -0.33 7.53 2.34
N GLN A 65 -1.11 7.96 3.34
CA GLN A 65 -2.11 7.11 3.99
C GLN A 65 -3.14 6.57 3.01
N ARG A 66 -3.72 7.43 2.16
CA ARG A 66 -4.69 7.01 1.14
C ARG A 66 -4.09 5.97 0.20
N ARG A 67 -2.85 6.18 -0.23
CA ARG A 67 -2.14 5.25 -1.11
C ARG A 67 -1.80 3.93 -0.43
N LEU A 68 -1.38 3.93 0.84
CA LEU A 68 -1.14 2.72 1.62
C LEU A 68 -2.42 1.90 1.81
N ARG A 69 -3.56 2.54 2.10
CA ARG A 69 -4.86 1.83 2.15
C ARG A 69 -5.24 1.22 0.80
N ALA A 70 -4.97 1.92 -0.29
CA ALA A 70 -5.19 1.39 -1.65
C ALA A 70 -4.25 0.22 -1.97
N LEU A 71 -2.98 0.28 -1.55
CA LEU A 71 -2.02 -0.84 -1.65
C LEU A 71 -2.48 -2.05 -0.85
N GLU A 72 -3.00 -1.84 0.36
CA GLU A 72 -3.57 -2.92 1.16
C GLU A 72 -4.74 -3.60 0.46
N ARG A 73 -5.72 -2.85 -0.04
CA ARG A 73 -6.81 -3.45 -0.83
C ARG A 73 -6.30 -4.19 -2.07
N SER A 74 -5.32 -3.60 -2.76
CA SER A 74 -4.69 -4.21 -3.94
C SER A 74 -4.00 -5.54 -3.60
N ARG A 75 -3.26 -5.61 -2.48
CA ARG A 75 -2.58 -6.84 -2.05
C ARG A 75 -3.59 -7.93 -1.67
N LEU A 76 -4.67 -7.57 -0.99
CA LEU A 76 -5.71 -8.52 -0.61
C LEU A 76 -6.39 -9.12 -1.84
N CYS A 77 -6.75 -8.28 -2.82
CA CYS A 77 -7.29 -8.73 -4.10
C CYS A 77 -6.32 -9.67 -4.85
N LEU A 78 -5.02 -9.35 -4.88
CA LEU A 78 -3.99 -10.19 -5.50
C LEU A 78 -3.81 -11.55 -4.80
N LEU A 79 -3.85 -11.56 -3.47
CA LEU A 79 -3.61 -12.76 -2.66
C LEU A 79 -4.81 -13.71 -2.65
N HIS A 80 -6.00 -13.18 -2.35
CA HIS A 80 -7.19 -13.97 -2.10
C HIS A 80 -7.99 -14.23 -3.37
N ASP A 81 -8.08 -13.24 -4.26
CA ASP A 81 -8.92 -13.30 -5.46
C ASP A 81 -8.09 -13.48 -6.75
N ALA A 82 -6.79 -13.75 -6.61
CA ALA A 82 -5.84 -13.83 -7.72
C ALA A 82 -5.88 -12.59 -8.64
N GLY A 83 -6.20 -11.42 -8.08
CA GLY A 83 -6.31 -10.16 -8.81
C GLY A 83 -7.69 -9.91 -9.43
N ARG A 84 -8.69 -10.76 -9.24
CA ARG A 84 -10.06 -10.48 -9.70
C ARG A 84 -10.75 -9.53 -8.72
N VAL A 85 -11.21 -8.38 -9.20
CA VAL A 85 -11.84 -7.37 -8.35
C VAL A 85 -13.27 -7.80 -7.99
N GLY A 86 -13.47 -8.28 -6.76
CA GLY A 86 -14.79 -8.66 -6.24
C GLY A 86 -15.54 -7.52 -5.54
N SER A 87 -14.82 -6.51 -5.06
CA SER A 87 -15.35 -5.42 -4.24
C SER A 87 -14.68 -4.09 -4.58
N GLY A 88 -15.45 -2.99 -4.48
CA GLY A 88 -14.92 -1.63 -4.63
C GLY A 88 -14.29 -1.08 -3.35
N ASP A 89 -13.86 0.19 -3.38
CA ASP A 89 -13.20 0.84 -2.24
C ASP A 89 -14.06 0.93 -0.97
N ALA A 90 -15.38 0.89 -1.11
CA ALA A 90 -16.37 0.97 -0.05
C ALA A 90 -17.63 0.16 -0.42
N PRO A 91 -18.56 -0.09 0.52
CA PRO A 91 -19.85 -0.68 0.17
C PRO A 91 -20.52 0.10 -0.97
N GLN A 92 -21.04 -0.63 -1.96
CA GLN A 92 -21.67 -0.08 -3.19
C GLN A 92 -20.74 0.68 -4.15
N ALA A 93 -19.44 0.83 -3.84
CA ALA A 93 -18.50 1.44 -4.76
C ALA A 93 -18.33 0.57 -6.02
N ARG A 94 -18.37 1.22 -7.19
CA ARG A 94 -18.23 0.53 -8.50
C ARG A 94 -16.79 0.23 -8.90
N TRP A 95 -15.85 0.80 -8.17
CA TRP A 95 -14.43 0.82 -8.51
C TRP A 95 -13.58 0.49 -7.30
N LEU A 96 -12.49 -0.23 -7.55
CA LEU A 96 -11.38 -0.40 -6.63
C LEU A 96 -10.22 0.49 -7.08
N THR A 97 -9.75 1.37 -6.20
CA THR A 97 -8.57 2.19 -6.43
C THR A 97 -7.32 1.41 -6.05
N SER A 98 -6.38 1.26 -6.99
CA SER A 98 -5.13 0.55 -6.76
C SER A 98 -4.08 1.42 -6.07
N GLY A 99 -3.05 0.76 -5.54
CA GLY A 99 -1.92 1.42 -4.88
C GLY A 99 -0.88 2.07 -5.80
N TRP A 100 -1.12 2.07 -7.12
CA TRP A 100 -0.21 2.56 -8.15
C TRP A 100 -0.94 3.46 -9.14
N ARG A 101 -0.18 4.33 -9.79
CA ARG A 101 -0.70 5.28 -10.77
C ARG A 101 -0.91 4.63 -12.13
N ASP A 102 -1.79 5.25 -12.92
CA ASP A 102 -1.89 4.92 -14.34
C ASP A 102 -0.75 5.58 -15.13
N ALA A 103 -0.39 5.01 -16.28
CA ALA A 103 0.70 5.55 -17.08
C ALA A 103 0.37 6.98 -17.53
N GLY A 104 1.25 7.94 -17.20
CA GLY A 104 1.07 9.35 -17.55
C GLY A 104 0.01 10.09 -16.73
N SER A 105 -0.57 9.47 -15.69
CA SER A 105 -1.52 10.13 -14.79
C SER A 105 -0.94 10.31 -13.38
N PRO A 106 -1.18 11.46 -12.72
CA PRO A 106 -0.88 11.60 -11.30
C PRO A 106 -1.82 10.77 -10.41
N ASP A 107 -2.97 10.36 -10.94
CA ASP A 107 -4.00 9.66 -10.19
C ASP A 107 -3.72 8.17 -10.05
N LEU A 108 -4.18 7.62 -8.92
CA LEU A 108 -4.18 6.18 -8.71
C LEU A 108 -5.13 5.51 -9.70
N ARG A 109 -4.66 4.40 -10.27
CA ARG A 109 -5.41 3.65 -11.26
C ARG A 109 -6.65 3.02 -10.60
N ARG A 110 -7.76 3.00 -11.33
CA ARG A 110 -9.02 2.41 -10.87
C ARG A 110 -9.39 1.19 -11.72
N TYR A 111 -9.94 0.18 -11.07
CA TYR A 111 -10.40 -1.05 -11.70
C TYR A 111 -11.89 -1.24 -11.39
N ALA A 112 -12.69 -1.54 -12.41
CA ALA A 112 -14.10 -1.87 -12.23
C ALA A 112 -14.25 -3.20 -11.47
N ILE A 113 -15.37 -3.40 -10.79
CA ILE A 113 -15.75 -4.73 -10.30
C ILE A 113 -15.78 -5.71 -11.49
N GLY A 114 -15.23 -6.91 -11.27
CA GLY A 114 -15.06 -7.96 -12.27
C GLY A 114 -13.79 -7.83 -13.13
N ALA A 115 -13.11 -6.68 -13.09
CA ALA A 115 -11.87 -6.48 -13.83
C ALA A 115 -10.70 -7.26 -13.21
N GLN A 116 -9.65 -7.43 -14.01
CA GLN A 116 -8.39 -8.05 -13.58
C GLN A 116 -7.39 -6.97 -13.14
N LEU A 117 -7.06 -6.98 -11.86
CA LEU A 117 -6.01 -6.19 -11.27
C LEU A 117 -4.66 -6.87 -11.54
N ARG A 118 -3.92 -6.31 -12.50
CA ARG A 118 -2.62 -6.81 -12.93
C ARG A 118 -1.61 -5.67 -13.01
N PRO A 119 -0.67 -5.56 -12.05
CA PRO A 119 0.38 -4.56 -12.13
C PRO A 119 1.36 -4.91 -13.26
N SER A 120 1.69 -3.91 -14.09
CA SER A 120 2.76 -3.98 -15.08
C SER A 120 4.12 -3.72 -14.42
N ALA A 121 5.22 -3.86 -15.17
CA ALA A 121 6.54 -3.48 -14.67
C ALA A 121 6.60 -2.01 -14.25
N LEU A 122 5.94 -1.11 -14.99
CA LEU A 122 5.87 0.32 -14.66
C LEU A 122 5.14 0.55 -13.33
N HIS A 123 4.02 -0.16 -13.09
CA HIS A 123 3.31 -0.07 -11.82
C HIS A 123 4.19 -0.56 -10.66
N LEU A 124 4.93 -1.66 -10.84
CA LEU A 124 5.84 -2.17 -9.81
C LEU A 124 6.97 -1.18 -9.49
N HIS A 125 7.51 -0.51 -10.51
CA HIS A 125 8.51 0.55 -10.33
C HIS A 125 7.93 1.75 -9.55
N ASP A 126 6.71 2.19 -9.89
CA ASP A 126 6.01 3.25 -9.17
C ASP A 126 5.74 2.90 -7.70
N ILE A 127 5.39 1.64 -7.40
CA ILE A 127 5.23 1.15 -6.03
C ILE A 127 6.57 1.15 -5.28
N ALA A 128 7.63 0.64 -5.90
CA ALA A 128 8.95 0.60 -5.29
C ALA A 128 9.47 2.00 -4.96
N GLY A 129 9.34 2.95 -5.89
CA GLY A 129 9.69 4.35 -5.67
C GLY A 129 8.86 5.01 -4.58
N PHE A 130 7.58 4.65 -4.45
CA PHE A 130 6.74 5.11 -3.34
C PHE A 130 7.25 4.62 -1.98
N TYR A 131 7.49 3.32 -1.82
CA TYR A 131 7.99 2.77 -0.55
C TYR A 131 9.38 3.29 -0.20
N ALA A 132 10.31 3.35 -1.17
CA ALA A 132 11.64 3.92 -0.97
C ALA A 132 11.56 5.38 -0.52
N GLY A 133 10.75 6.20 -1.20
CA GLY A 133 10.56 7.60 -0.84
C GLY A 133 9.92 7.80 0.55
N LEU A 134 9.05 6.90 0.99
CA LEU A 134 8.54 6.91 2.36
C LEU A 134 9.64 6.55 3.36
N GLY A 135 10.39 5.47 3.12
CA GLY A 135 11.47 5.03 3.99
C GLY A 135 12.53 6.12 4.19
N ASP A 136 12.99 6.72 3.09
CA ASP A 136 13.96 7.82 3.11
C ASP A 136 13.48 9.02 3.94
N ARG A 137 12.19 9.36 3.85
CA ARG A 137 11.61 10.45 4.63
C ARG A 137 11.55 10.10 6.11
N ILE A 138 11.09 8.90 6.45
CA ILE A 138 10.98 8.43 7.83
C ILE A 138 12.36 8.48 8.51
N VAL A 139 13.39 7.98 7.83
CA VAL A 139 14.77 8.00 8.33
C VAL A 139 15.27 9.43 8.50
N ARG A 140 15.08 10.32 7.52
CA ARG A 140 15.51 11.74 7.63
C ARG A 140 14.76 12.54 8.68
N SER A 141 13.52 12.18 8.99
CA SER A 141 12.72 12.82 10.03
C SER A 141 13.00 12.29 11.43
N SER A 142 13.75 11.19 11.54
CA SER A 142 14.22 10.70 12.83
C SER A 142 15.25 11.70 13.36
N PRO A 143 15.14 12.18 14.61
CA PRO A 143 16.21 12.94 15.25
C PRO A 143 17.51 12.12 15.18
N ASP A 144 18.63 12.76 14.84
CA ASP A 144 19.95 12.15 14.98
C ASP A 144 20.10 11.67 16.44
N SER A 145 20.34 10.36 16.60
CA SER A 145 20.56 9.70 17.89
C SER A 145 21.71 10.32 18.68
#